data_AF-A0A820PA48-F1
#
_entry.id   AF-A0A820PA48-F1
#
_cell.length_a   1.000
_cell.length_b   1.000
_cell.length_c   1.000
_cell.angle_alpha   90.00
_cell.angle_beta   90.00
_cell.angle_gamma   90.00
#
_symmetry.space_group_name_H-M   'P 1'
#
loop_
_entity.id
_entity.type
_entity.pdbx_description
1 polymer ?
#
loop_
_entity_poly.entity_id
_entity_poly.type
_entity_poly.pdbx_seq_one_letter_code
_entity_poly.pdbx_strand_id
1 'polypeptide(L)'
;MNDEALKYAERLVPHSYIELARQARRSNEQDIRLILEHKKIPEQPLEENLIEQWLNEIAQMDSNNFKGNIGVGEREGNKEKTFMSSATPK
;
A
#
# COMPACT_ATOMS: atom_id res chain seq x y z
N MET A 1 -6.83 -2.50 4.15
CA MET A 1 -8.15 -2.73 4.80
C MET A 1 -8.03 -2.40 6.28
N ASN A 2 -8.86 -1.49 6.82
CA ASN A 2 -8.72 -1.03 8.22
C ASN A 2 -9.44 -1.96 9.22
N ASP A 3 -9.28 -1.68 10.51
CA ASP A 3 -9.86 -2.50 11.59
C ASP A 3 -11.38 -2.55 11.56
N GLU A 4 -12.03 -1.50 11.08
CA GLU A 4 -13.49 -1.49 10.89
C GLU A 4 -13.91 -2.42 9.76
N ALA A 5 -13.19 -2.42 8.64
CA ALA A 5 -13.43 -3.33 7.53
C ALA A 5 -13.22 -4.81 7.95
N LEU A 6 -12.27 -5.08 8.83
CA LEU A 6 -12.07 -6.43 9.41
C LEU A 6 -13.26 -6.88 10.26
N LYS A 7 -13.91 -5.98 11.02
CA LYS A 7 -15.14 -6.30 11.77
C LYS A 7 -16.28 -6.73 10.83
N TYR A 8 -16.39 -6.13 9.65
CA TYR A 8 -17.37 -6.57 8.66
C TYR A 8 -17.00 -7.93 8.06
N ALA A 9 -15.71 -8.19 7.87
CA ALA A 9 -15.22 -9.47 7.34
C ALA A 9 -15.46 -10.66 8.29
N GLU A 10 -15.55 -10.45 9.61
CA GLU A 10 -15.93 -11.49 10.58
C GLU A 10 -17.31 -12.12 10.28
N ARG A 11 -18.19 -11.40 9.56
CA ARG A 11 -19.49 -11.95 9.13
C ARG A 11 -19.38 -12.88 7.92
N LEU A 12 -18.22 -12.91 7.26
CA LEU A 12 -17.98 -13.63 6.01
C LEU A 12 -17.00 -14.80 6.18
N VAL A 13 -16.06 -14.68 7.12
CA VAL A 13 -15.02 -15.70 7.37
C VAL A 13 -14.84 -15.93 8.88
N PRO A 14 -14.31 -17.10 9.30
CA PRO A 14 -14.10 -17.39 10.72
C PRO A 14 -13.17 -16.36 11.40
N HIS A 15 -13.45 -16.07 12.67
CA HIS A 15 -12.67 -15.12 13.47
C HIS A 15 -11.17 -15.44 13.52
N SER A 16 -10.79 -16.73 13.53
CA SER A 16 -9.39 -17.14 13.49
C SER A 16 -8.64 -16.63 12.24
N TYR A 17 -9.31 -16.53 11.10
CA TYR A 17 -8.72 -15.99 9.87
C TYR A 17 -8.53 -14.47 9.96
N ILE A 18 -9.44 -13.77 10.66
CA ILE A 18 -9.31 -12.34 10.91
C ILE A 18 -8.10 -12.04 11.81
N GLU A 19 -7.88 -12.86 12.84
CA GLU A 19 -6.71 -12.72 13.71
C GLU A 19 -5.39 -13.01 12.98
N LEU A 20 -5.34 -14.04 12.13
CA LEU A 20 -4.18 -14.29 11.28
C LEU A 20 -3.88 -13.10 10.35
N ALA A 21 -4.92 -12.52 9.75
CA ALA A 21 -4.77 -11.33 8.92
C ALA A 21 -4.26 -10.12 9.72
N ARG A 22 -4.76 -9.91 10.95
CA ARG A 22 -4.25 -8.86 11.85
C ARG A 22 -2.77 -9.07 12.19
N GLN A 23 -2.39 -10.30 12.51
CA GLN A 23 -1.00 -10.64 12.85
C GLN A 23 -0.06 -10.40 11.66
N ALA A 24 -0.41 -10.92 10.48
CA ALA A 24 0.36 -10.71 9.26
C ALA A 24 0.55 -9.22 8.96
N ARG A 25 -0.53 -8.42 9.11
CA ARG A 25 -0.48 -6.97 8.92
C ARG A 25 0.46 -6.27 9.90
N ARG A 26 0.43 -6.64 11.20
CA ARG A 26 1.35 -6.05 12.18
C ARG A 26 2.81 -6.36 11.86
N SER A 27 3.10 -7.57 11.36
CA SER A 27 4.45 -7.93 10.90
C SER A 27 4.90 -7.02 9.76
N ASN A 28 4.07 -6.88 8.74
CA ASN A 28 4.34 -6.02 7.59
C ASN A 28 4.56 -4.54 8.00
N GLU A 29 3.73 -4.03 8.91
CA GLU A 29 3.85 -2.67 9.44
C GLU A 29 5.15 -2.49 10.25
N GLN A 30 5.59 -3.51 10.98
CA GLN A 30 6.85 -3.49 11.71
C GLN A 30 8.06 -3.44 10.75
N ASP A 31 8.05 -4.25 9.70
CA ASP A 31 9.13 -4.26 8.70
C ASP A 31 9.25 -2.90 8.00
N ILE A 32 8.13 -2.34 7.56
CA ILE A 32 8.08 -1.00 6.95
C ILE A 32 8.58 0.06 7.94
N ARG A 33 8.15 -0.01 9.20
CA ARG A 33 8.59 0.93 10.24
C ARG A 33 10.11 0.89 10.40
N LEU A 34 10.71 -0.29 10.48
CA LEU A 34 12.16 -0.43 10.64
C LEU A 34 12.92 0.18 9.46
N ILE A 35 12.41 0.00 8.24
CA ILE A 35 12.99 0.60 7.03
C ILE A 35 12.92 2.12 7.11
N LEU A 36 11.77 2.68 7.47
CA LEU A 36 11.57 4.13 7.59
C LEU A 36 12.44 4.74 8.70
N GLU A 37 12.59 4.05 9.83
CA GLU A 37 13.36 4.49 10.99
C GLU A 37 14.86 4.46 10.71
N HIS A 38 15.38 3.36 10.16
CA HIS A 38 16.81 3.19 9.94
C HIS A 38 17.30 3.71 8.58
N LYS A 39 16.41 3.88 7.60
CA LYS A 39 16.72 4.27 6.21
C LYS A 39 17.78 3.36 5.57
N LYS A 40 17.69 2.08 5.87
CA LYS A 40 18.60 1.03 5.39
C LYS A 40 17.80 -0.08 4.73
N ILE A 41 18.49 -0.81 3.85
CA ILE A 41 17.97 -2.06 3.28
C ILE A 41 17.87 -3.07 4.44
N PRO A 42 16.72 -3.74 4.62
CA PRO A 42 16.55 -4.74 5.66
C PRO A 42 17.48 -5.94 5.41
N GLU A 43 17.93 -6.59 6.49
CA GLU A 43 18.80 -7.78 6.36
C GLU A 43 18.06 -8.96 5.72
N GLN A 44 16.76 -9.11 6.03
CA GLN A 44 15.89 -10.06 5.37
C GLN A 44 15.17 -9.38 4.20
N PRO A 45 15.09 -10.03 3.03
CA PRO A 45 14.31 -9.52 1.91
C PRO A 45 12.83 -9.35 2.28
N LEU A 46 12.20 -8.33 1.72
CA LEU A 46 10.74 -8.20 1.79
C LEU A 46 10.08 -9.07 0.73
N GLU A 47 8.89 -9.58 1.06
CA GLU A 47 8.03 -10.24 0.08
C GLU A 47 7.54 -9.24 -0.99
N GLU A 48 7.45 -9.69 -2.24
CA GLU A 48 7.07 -8.85 -3.39
C GLU A 48 5.72 -8.15 -3.15
N ASN A 49 4.75 -8.87 -2.61
CA ASN A 49 3.42 -8.32 -2.31
C ASN A 49 3.47 -7.16 -1.29
N LEU A 50 4.40 -7.19 -0.35
CA LEU A 50 4.60 -6.14 0.63
C LEU A 50 5.26 -4.92 -0.02
N ILE A 51 6.23 -5.15 -0.92
CA ILE A 51 6.85 -4.08 -1.70
C ILE A 51 5.79 -3.36 -2.54
N GLU A 52 4.99 -4.10 -3.30
CA GLU A 52 3.91 -3.52 -4.12
C GLU A 52 2.88 -2.76 -3.28
N GLN A 53 2.44 -3.34 -2.16
CA GLN A 53 1.49 -2.68 -1.26
C GLN A 53 2.08 -1.39 -0.71
N TRP A 54 3.33 -1.41 -0.28
CA TRP A 54 3.99 -0.23 0.27
C TRP A 54 4.21 0.87 -0.77
N LEU A 55 4.63 0.50 -1.98
CA LEU A 55 4.76 1.45 -3.09
C LEU A 55 3.42 2.10 -3.44
N ASN A 56 2.32 1.33 -3.42
CA ASN A 56 0.98 1.87 -3.62
C ASN A 56 0.58 2.85 -2.51
N GLU A 57 0.85 2.52 -1.24
CA GLU A 57 0.58 3.42 -0.11
C GLU A 57 1.37 4.73 -0.21
N ILE A 58 2.66 4.68 -0.55
CA ILE A 58 3.47 5.88 -0.79
C ILE A 58 2.91 6.69 -1.95
N ALA A 59 2.55 6.04 -3.06
CA ALA A 59 1.97 6.74 -4.21
C ALA A 59 0.68 7.47 -3.84
N GLN A 60 -0.16 6.92 -2.95
CA GLN A 60 -1.36 7.61 -2.49
C GLN A 60 -1.08 8.87 -1.64
N MET A 61 0.16 9.05 -1.13
CA MET A 61 0.55 10.25 -0.39
C MET A 61 0.86 11.45 -1.32
N ASP A 62 1.06 11.20 -2.62
CA ASP A 62 1.26 12.28 -3.59
C ASP A 62 -0.08 12.97 -3.90
N SER A 63 -0.08 14.31 -3.87
CA SER A 63 -1.29 15.12 -4.07
C SER A 63 -1.97 14.90 -5.42
N ASN A 64 -1.21 14.55 -6.46
CA ASN A 64 -1.73 14.21 -7.79
C ASN A 64 -2.56 12.92 -7.80
N ASN A 65 -2.45 12.07 -6.77
CA ASN A 65 -3.21 10.83 -6.61
C ASN A 65 -4.36 10.97 -5.59
N PHE A 66 -4.52 12.13 -4.94
CA PHE A 66 -5.64 12.38 -4.03
C PHE A 66 -6.97 12.37 -4.79
N LYS A 67 -7.92 11.58 -4.30
CA LYS A 67 -9.27 11.53 -4.86
C LYS A 67 -9.95 12.89 -4.73
N GLY A 68 -10.34 13.48 -5.87
CA GLY A 68 -11.04 14.76 -5.90
C GLY A 68 -10.15 15.99 -5.76
N ASN A 69 -8.82 15.83 -5.89
CA ASN A 69 -7.95 16.99 -5.99
C ASN A 69 -8.23 17.74 -7.31
N ILE A 70 -8.47 19.05 -7.21
CA ILE A 70 -8.59 19.95 -8.36
C ILE A 70 -7.31 20.80 -8.36
N GLY A 71 -6.32 20.32 -9.09
CA GLY A 71 -5.09 21.04 -9.31
C GLY A 71 -5.29 22.22 -10.27
N VAL A 72 -4.94 23.44 -9.83
CA VAL A 72 -5.02 24.67 -10.65
C VAL A 72 -3.64 25.18 -11.08
N GLY A 73 -2.57 24.46 -10.72
CA GLY A 73 -1.20 24.78 -11.11
C GLY A 73 -0.80 24.27 -12.50
N GLU A 74 0.28 24.82 -13.02
CA GLU A 74 0.86 24.43 -14.32
C GLU A 74 1.59 23.07 -14.31
N ARG A 75 1.86 22.51 -13.12
CA ARG A 75 2.60 21.25 -12.91
C ARG A 75 1.93 20.33 -11.90
N GLU A 76 0.66 20.03 -12.13
CA GLU A 76 -0.14 19.15 -11.24
C GLU A 76 0.13 17.66 -11.45
N GLY A 77 0.97 17.28 -12.41
CA GLY A 77 1.27 15.87 -12.70
C GLY A 77 0.03 15.09 -13.16
N ASN A 78 -0.91 15.77 -13.81
CA ASN A 78 -2.14 15.19 -14.36
C ASN A 78 -1.78 14.13 -15.41
N LYS A 79 -1.93 12.85 -15.04
CA LYS A 79 -1.71 11.74 -15.97
C LYS A 79 -2.94 11.60 -16.87
N GLU A 80 -2.76 11.72 -18.19
CA GLU A 80 -3.77 11.24 -19.14
C GLU A 80 -3.91 9.71 -19.01
N LYS A 81 -5.15 9.26 -19.04
CA LYS A 81 -5.63 7.92 -18.61
C LYS A 81 -4.69 6.76 -18.94
N THR A 82 -4.21 6.09 -17.88
CA THR A 82 -3.92 4.66 -17.79
C THR A 82 -3.38 3.99 -19.06
N PHE A 83 -2.13 4.28 -19.42
CA PHE A 83 -1.32 3.38 -20.26
C PHE A 83 0.16 3.46 -19.85
N MET A 84 0.45 3.30 -18.55
CA MET A 84 1.83 3.23 -18.04
C MET A 84 1.99 2.21 -16.91
N SER A 85 1.25 1.10 -16.97
CA SER A 85 1.55 -0.07 -16.13
C SER A 85 1.61 -1.31 -17.03
N SER A 86 2.69 -2.08 -16.88
CA SER A 86 3.18 -3.19 -17.70
C SER A 86 3.55 -2.86 -19.16
N ALA A 87 4.76 -2.31 -19.36
CA ALA A 87 5.50 -2.58 -20.59
C ALA A 87 5.91 -4.06 -20.58
N THR A 88 5.20 -4.88 -21.33
CA THR A 88 5.56 -6.28 -21.61
C THR A 88 6.98 -6.36 -22.17
N PRO A 89 7.88 -7.20 -21.62
CA PRO A 89 9.14 -7.49 -22.28
C PRO A 89 8.86 -8.22 -23.61
N LYS A 90 9.54 -7.79 -24.67
CA LYS A 90 9.56 -8.47 -25.99
C LYS A 90 10.25 -9.82 -25.90
#